data_AF-A0A0L6WBW8-F1
#
_entry.id   AF-A0A0L6WBW8-F1
#
_cell.length_a   1.000
_cell.length_b   1.000
_cell.length_c   1.000
_cell.angle_alpha   90.00
_cell.angle_beta   90.00
_cell.angle_gamma   90.00
#
_symmetry.space_group_name_H-M   'P 1'
#
loop_
_entity.id
_entity.type
_entity.pdbx_description
1 polymer ?
#
loop_
_entity_poly.entity_id
_entity_poly.type
_entity_poly.pdbx_seq_one_letter_code
_entity_poly.pdbx_strand_id
1 'polypeptide(L)'
;MIDPEESRSVNESIEAAAADDVPDASCRIAELTAQNIVLRQRVDALENLVSTFRREMGAVKHVLGPWIQASNVNTPRYYSTEMPVSGQPATASTSAGDGVERAQSRYQPPASSLPSADSLASYFPTEHEFSTTYHAPQRTSSGVNSYEAYTPTHPLVAPLNLSTTLEGTLHGLRESVVGLATGVDALGRRQEIAMSNEATRMAEEVGSLRLNLQGLRMQVRVLWLMLRQELMDE
;
A
#
# COMPACT_ATOMS: atom_id res chain seq x y z
N MET A 1 12.49 50.26 -64.59
CA MET A 1 12.42 48.92 -65.21
C MET A 1 13.23 48.03 -64.29
N ILE A 2 12.54 47.34 -63.39
CA ILE A 2 13.14 46.52 -62.32
C ILE A 2 12.99 45.08 -62.79
N ASP A 3 14.11 44.37 -62.88
CA ASP A 3 14.16 43.01 -63.45
C ASP A 3 13.41 42.00 -62.57
N PRO A 4 12.45 41.23 -63.13
CA PRO A 4 11.60 40.31 -62.37
C PRO A 4 12.31 39.05 -61.87
N GLU A 5 13.58 38.84 -62.23
CA GLU A 5 14.36 37.65 -61.84
C GLU A 5 14.97 37.77 -60.43
N GLU A 6 15.27 38.99 -59.95
CA GLU A 6 15.94 39.18 -58.65
C GLU A 6 15.00 38.91 -57.46
N SER A 7 13.69 39.13 -57.64
CA SER A 7 12.66 38.86 -56.63
C SER A 7 12.45 37.37 -56.36
N ARG A 8 12.88 36.48 -57.27
CA ARG A 8 12.71 35.03 -57.12
C ARG A 8 13.78 34.42 -56.23
N SER A 9 15.02 34.90 -56.33
CA SER A 9 16.15 34.42 -55.53
C SER A 9 16.04 34.78 -54.04
N VAL A 10 15.39 35.91 -53.71
CA VAL A 10 15.24 36.35 -52.31
C VAL A 10 14.14 35.54 -51.60
N ASN A 11 13.06 35.17 -52.29
CA ASN A 11 12.00 34.36 -51.69
C ASN A 11 12.45 32.92 -51.42
N GLU A 12 13.30 32.34 -52.26
CA GLU A 12 13.84 30.98 -52.07
C GLU A 12 14.85 30.92 -50.89
N SER A 13 15.57 32.02 -50.62
CA SER A 13 16.49 32.12 -49.48
C SER A 13 15.77 32.30 -48.14
N ILE A 14 14.55 32.85 -48.13
CA ILE A 14 13.75 32.99 -46.90
C ILE A 14 13.05 31.66 -46.55
N GLU A 15 12.65 30.87 -47.54
CA GLU A 15 12.00 29.58 -47.31
C GLU A 15 12.98 28.50 -46.81
N ALA A 16 14.25 28.54 -47.24
CA ALA A 16 15.29 27.63 -46.74
C ALA A 16 15.71 27.90 -45.27
N ALA A 17 15.52 29.12 -44.75
CA ALA A 17 15.90 29.48 -43.39
C ALA A 17 14.80 29.19 -42.34
N ALA A 18 13.57 28.91 -42.75
CA ALA A 18 12.44 28.66 -41.84
C ALA A 18 12.19 27.16 -41.55
N ALA A 19 12.92 26.25 -42.22
CA ALA A 19 12.66 24.81 -42.14
C ALA A 19 13.44 24.07 -41.04
N ASP A 20 14.43 24.70 -40.39
CA ASP A 20 15.40 23.98 -39.53
C ASP A 20 15.17 24.14 -38.01
N ASP A 21 14.15 24.89 -37.57
CA ASP A 21 13.93 25.21 -36.14
C ASP A 21 12.66 24.57 -35.52
N VAL A 22 12.10 23.51 -36.15
CA VAL A 22 10.99 22.72 -35.59
C VAL A 22 11.36 21.31 -35.06
N PRO A 23 12.58 21.00 -34.55
CA PRO A 23 12.86 19.69 -33.94
C PRO A 23 12.39 19.55 -32.47
N ASP A 24 12.01 20.61 -31.77
CA ASP A 24 11.66 20.55 -30.33
C ASP A 24 10.22 20.09 -30.04
N ALA A 25 9.30 20.23 -30.99
CA ALA A 25 7.90 19.87 -30.80
C ALA A 25 7.72 18.36 -30.52
N SER A 26 8.46 17.51 -31.23
CA SER A 26 8.41 16.05 -31.03
C SER A 26 8.97 15.63 -29.68
N CYS A 27 10.05 16.28 -29.21
CA CYS A 27 10.64 16.00 -27.90
C CYS A 27 9.67 16.35 -26.77
N ARG A 28 9.06 17.53 -26.85
CA ARG A 28 8.04 17.98 -25.88
C ARG A 28 6.80 17.09 -25.87
N ILE A 29 6.33 16.65 -27.03
CA ILE A 29 5.19 15.71 -27.13
C ILE A 29 5.53 14.38 -26.45
N ALA A 30 6.75 13.86 -26.66
CA ALA A 30 7.18 12.62 -26.00
C ALA A 30 7.23 12.78 -24.47
N GLU A 31 7.75 13.90 -23.97
CA GLU A 31 7.78 14.18 -22.53
C GLU A 31 6.37 14.29 -21.92
N LEU A 32 5.49 15.07 -22.55
CA LEU A 32 4.09 15.20 -22.11
C LEU A 32 3.37 13.86 -22.13
N THR A 33 3.65 13.01 -23.12
CA THR A 33 3.07 11.66 -23.19
C THR A 33 3.57 10.79 -22.04
N ALA A 34 4.86 10.82 -21.73
CA ALA A 34 5.43 10.10 -20.59
C ALA A 34 4.83 10.56 -19.26
N GLN A 35 4.69 11.88 -19.06
CA GLN A 35 4.04 12.45 -17.88
C GLN A 35 2.57 12.05 -17.77
N ASN A 36 1.83 12.03 -18.90
CA ASN A 36 0.43 11.61 -18.92
C ASN A 36 0.27 10.14 -18.49
N ILE A 37 1.18 9.26 -18.93
CA ILE A 37 1.20 7.85 -18.52
C ILE A 37 1.39 7.74 -17.00
N VAL A 38 2.33 8.48 -16.41
CA VAL A 38 2.57 8.47 -14.95
C VAL A 38 1.35 8.99 -14.19
N LEU A 39 0.70 10.05 -14.67
CA LEU A 39 -0.50 10.58 -14.04
C LEU A 39 -1.65 9.57 -14.07
N ARG A 40 -1.87 8.89 -15.21
CA ARG A 40 -2.89 7.82 -15.32
C ARG A 40 -2.62 6.70 -14.32
N GLN A 41 -1.38 6.22 -14.22
CA GLN A 41 -1.02 5.19 -13.24
C GLN A 41 -1.30 5.62 -11.79
N ARG A 42 -1.04 6.88 -11.45
CA ARG A 42 -1.35 7.42 -10.11
C ARG A 42 -2.85 7.51 -9.85
N VAL A 43 -3.64 7.92 -10.84
CA VAL A 43 -5.10 7.95 -10.76
C VAL A 43 -5.65 6.55 -10.56
N ASP A 44 -5.22 5.58 -11.37
CA ASP A 44 -5.63 4.17 -11.25
C ASP A 44 -5.32 3.60 -9.86
N ALA A 45 -4.15 3.92 -9.29
CA ALA A 45 -3.78 3.51 -7.94
C ALA A 45 -4.69 4.13 -6.85
N LEU A 46 -5.03 5.41 -6.97
CA LEU A 46 -5.94 6.09 -6.04
C LEU A 46 -7.37 5.54 -6.14
N GLU A 47 -7.84 5.26 -7.35
CA GLU A 47 -9.15 4.65 -7.58
C GLU A 47 -9.25 3.25 -6.96
N ASN A 48 -8.19 2.45 -7.05
CA ASN A 48 -8.10 1.16 -6.39
C ASN A 48 -8.14 1.27 -4.85
N LEU A 49 -7.45 2.27 -4.29
CA LEU A 49 -7.46 2.53 -2.84
C LEU A 49 -8.86 2.94 -2.37
N VAL A 50 -9.50 3.90 -3.06
CA VAL A 50 -10.87 4.34 -2.73
C VAL A 50 -11.86 3.18 -2.85
N SER A 51 -11.72 2.32 -3.86
CA SER A 51 -12.56 1.14 -4.04
C SER A 51 -12.40 0.14 -2.88
N THR A 52 -11.16 -0.06 -2.43
CA THR A 52 -10.85 -0.90 -1.26
C THR A 52 -11.47 -0.32 0.00
N PHE A 53 -11.30 0.98 0.24
CA PHE A 53 -11.88 1.67 1.40
C PHE A 53 -13.41 1.62 1.40
N ARG A 54 -14.06 1.80 0.24
CA ARG A 54 -15.53 1.66 0.13
C ARG A 54 -15.99 0.26 0.49
N ARG A 55 -15.28 -0.78 0.05
CA ARG A 55 -15.58 -2.18 0.38
C ARG A 55 -15.43 -2.43 1.89
N GLU A 56 -14.32 -1.98 2.48
CA GLU A 56 -14.06 -2.11 3.90
C GLU A 56 -15.11 -1.35 4.74
N MET A 57 -15.44 -0.12 4.37
CA MET A 57 -16.50 0.66 5.02
C MET A 57 -17.86 -0.04 4.92
N GLY A 58 -18.15 -0.71 3.81
CA GLY A 58 -19.34 -1.57 3.66
C GLY A 58 -19.33 -2.74 4.64
N ALA A 59 -18.21 -3.43 4.79
CA ALA A 59 -18.04 -4.52 5.75
C ALA A 59 -18.18 -4.03 7.20
N VAL A 60 -17.55 -2.90 7.54
CA VAL A 60 -17.66 -2.26 8.86
C VAL A 60 -19.11 -1.88 9.15
N LYS A 61 -19.82 -1.26 8.20
CA LYS A 61 -21.25 -0.96 8.33
C LYS A 61 -22.10 -2.21 8.54
N HIS A 62 -21.75 -3.32 7.90
CA HIS A 62 -22.46 -4.58 8.06
C HIS A 62 -22.24 -5.18 9.46
N VAL A 63 -21.01 -5.17 9.96
CA VAL A 63 -20.66 -5.67 11.32
C VAL A 63 -21.26 -4.78 12.41
N LEU A 64 -21.23 -3.46 12.21
CA LEU A 64 -21.80 -2.50 13.16
C LEU A 64 -23.30 -2.33 13.01
N GLY A 65 -23.90 -2.77 11.90
CA GLY A 65 -25.32 -2.61 11.59
C GLY A 65 -26.25 -3.00 12.74
N PRO A 66 -26.06 -4.16 13.40
CA PRO A 66 -26.85 -4.55 14.57
C PRO A 66 -26.65 -3.65 15.81
N TRP A 67 -25.47 -3.06 15.98
CA TRP A 67 -25.11 -2.26 17.16
C TRP A 67 -25.46 -0.78 16.99
N ILE A 68 -25.36 -0.25 15.76
CA ILE A 68 -25.69 1.13 15.41
C ILE A 68 -27.22 1.35 15.37
N GLN A 69 -28.02 0.28 15.26
CA GLN A 69 -29.48 0.39 15.32
C GLN A 69 -30.02 0.83 16.70
N ALA A 70 -29.22 0.80 17.76
CA ALA A 70 -29.69 1.07 19.13
C ALA A 70 -29.92 2.55 19.49
N SER A 71 -29.57 3.52 18.63
CA SER A 71 -29.64 4.96 18.98
C SER A 71 -30.87 5.71 18.44
N ASN A 72 -31.73 5.09 17.62
CA ASN A 72 -32.83 5.80 16.94
C ASN A 72 -34.24 5.27 17.25
N VAL A 73 -34.40 4.51 18.33
CA VAL A 73 -35.72 4.03 18.77
C VAL A 73 -36.12 4.80 20.03
N ASN A 74 -37.12 5.68 19.89
CA ASN A 74 -37.84 6.46 20.91
C ASN A 74 -37.48 7.94 21.15
N THR A 75 -37.14 8.70 20.11
CA THR A 75 -37.76 10.05 20.05
C THR A 75 -39.10 9.91 19.33
N PRO A 76 -40.24 10.03 20.03
CA PRO A 76 -41.55 10.00 19.40
C PRO A 76 -41.59 11.09 18.33
N ARG A 77 -41.90 10.69 17.10
CA ARG A 77 -42.16 11.56 15.96
C ARG A 77 -43.40 12.43 16.26
N TYR A 78 -43.21 13.51 17.00
CA TYR A 78 -44.12 14.64 16.95
C TYR A 78 -43.68 15.51 15.76
N TYR A 79 -44.52 15.45 14.72
CA TYR A 79 -44.65 16.38 13.59
C TYR A 79 -43.54 17.43 13.45
N SER A 80 -42.66 17.26 12.46
CA SER A 80 -41.96 18.41 11.89
C SER A 80 -41.99 18.33 10.38
N THR A 81 -42.93 19.10 9.86
CA THR A 81 -43.13 19.55 8.49
C THR A 81 -41.85 19.57 7.66
N GLU A 82 -41.86 18.75 6.61
CA GLU A 82 -41.45 19.09 5.25
C GLU A 82 -40.67 20.40 5.11
N MET A 83 -39.34 20.30 4.97
CA MET A 83 -38.55 21.35 4.33
C MET A 83 -37.69 20.71 3.24
N PRO A 84 -37.95 21.02 1.96
CA PRO A 84 -37.06 20.64 0.87
C PRO A 84 -35.90 21.64 0.85
N VAL A 85 -34.67 21.17 1.09
CA VAL A 85 -33.48 21.96 0.80
C VAL A 85 -32.60 21.19 -0.18
N SER A 86 -32.73 21.61 -1.44
CA SER A 86 -31.74 21.43 -2.48
C SER A 86 -30.46 22.19 -2.11
N GLY A 87 -29.32 21.53 -2.32
CA GLY A 87 -28.07 22.11 -2.83
C GLY A 87 -27.28 23.08 -1.95
N GLN A 88 -26.13 22.62 -1.45
CA GLN A 88 -24.86 23.39 -1.51
C GLN A 88 -23.66 22.55 -1.06
N PRO A 89 -22.60 22.40 -1.87
CA PRO A 89 -21.27 22.06 -1.38
C PRO A 89 -20.55 23.35 -0.95
N ALA A 90 -20.34 23.54 0.35
CA ALA A 90 -19.46 24.58 0.86
C ALA A 90 -18.03 24.01 1.02
N THR A 91 -17.11 24.60 0.28
CA THR A 91 -15.67 24.47 0.44
C THR A 91 -15.25 25.02 1.80
N ALA A 92 -14.63 24.19 2.64
CA ALA A 92 -14.07 24.63 3.90
C ALA A 92 -12.68 25.24 3.66
N SER A 93 -12.60 26.57 3.80
CA SER A 93 -11.38 27.33 4.04
C SER A 93 -10.76 26.91 5.37
N THR A 94 -9.49 26.47 5.34
CA THR A 94 -8.65 26.35 6.53
C THR A 94 -7.96 27.70 6.76
N SER A 95 -8.49 28.47 7.72
CA SER A 95 -7.89 29.69 8.22
C SER A 95 -6.78 29.38 9.22
N ALA A 96 -5.69 30.13 9.07
CA ALA A 96 -4.56 30.24 9.96
C ALA A 96 -4.94 30.62 11.41
N GLY A 97 -4.06 30.22 12.33
CA GLY A 97 -4.10 30.50 13.76
C GLY A 97 -3.53 29.27 14.48
N ASP A 98 -2.62 29.35 15.44
CA ASP A 98 -2.10 30.49 16.16
C ASP A 98 -0.83 30.00 16.87
N GLY A 99 0.13 30.89 17.06
CA GLY A 99 1.39 30.59 17.70
C GLY A 99 1.20 30.34 19.19
N VAL A 100 1.72 29.22 19.68
CA VAL A 100 1.97 29.05 21.11
C VAL A 100 3.43 28.65 21.29
N GLU A 101 4.19 29.62 21.78
CA GLU A 101 5.54 29.48 22.30
C GLU A 101 5.59 28.34 23.34
N ARG A 102 6.34 27.28 23.03
CA ARG A 102 6.65 26.23 23.99
C ARG A 102 8.04 26.47 24.55
N ALA A 103 8.06 26.88 25.82
CA ALA A 103 9.22 27.05 26.67
C ALA A 103 10.21 25.88 26.54
N GLN A 104 11.48 26.24 26.31
CA GLN A 104 12.62 25.35 26.35
C GLN A 104 12.85 24.84 27.78
N SER A 105 12.21 23.73 28.14
CA SER A 105 12.60 22.97 29.33
C SER A 105 13.80 22.10 28.98
N ARG A 106 14.97 22.46 29.50
CA ARG A 106 16.20 21.67 29.49
C ARG A 106 15.94 20.34 30.20
N TYR A 107 15.67 19.29 29.45
CA TYR A 107 15.79 17.93 29.93
C TYR A 107 17.26 17.52 29.88
N GLN A 108 17.89 17.51 31.05
CA GLN A 108 19.19 16.86 31.25
C GLN A 108 18.90 15.38 31.54
N PRO A 109 19.30 14.44 30.67
CA PRO A 109 19.05 13.03 30.91
C PRO A 109 19.89 12.53 32.10
N PRO A 110 19.31 11.74 33.02
CA PRO A 110 20.09 11.05 34.03
C PRO A 110 21.02 10.04 33.35
N ALA A 111 22.31 10.11 33.69
CA ALA A 111 23.33 9.18 33.23
C ALA A 111 22.87 7.75 33.51
N SER A 112 22.50 7.04 32.45
CA SER A 112 22.13 5.64 32.49
C SER A 112 23.42 4.83 32.56
N SER A 113 23.75 4.33 33.75
CA SER A 113 24.75 3.28 33.90
C SER A 113 24.31 2.09 33.04
N LEU A 114 25.02 1.84 31.94
CA LEU A 114 24.75 0.72 31.04
C LEU A 114 24.78 -0.60 31.84
N PRO A 115 23.68 -1.36 31.91
CA PRO A 115 23.78 -2.76 32.29
C PRO A 115 24.65 -3.47 31.24
N SER A 116 25.67 -4.18 31.71
CA SER A 116 26.59 -4.96 30.87
C SER A 116 25.80 -5.83 29.88
N ALA A 117 26.14 -5.74 28.60
CA ALA A 117 25.44 -6.38 27.48
C ALA A 117 25.37 -7.92 27.59
N ASP A 118 26.11 -8.52 28.52
CA ASP A 118 26.18 -9.97 28.71
C ASP A 118 25.06 -10.56 29.57
N SER A 119 24.21 -9.74 30.23
CA SER A 119 23.15 -10.29 31.09
C SER A 119 21.93 -10.85 30.34
N LEU A 120 21.84 -10.63 29.03
CA LEU A 120 20.82 -11.24 28.17
C LEU A 120 21.35 -12.45 27.38
N ALA A 121 22.67 -12.69 27.39
CA ALA A 121 23.29 -13.81 26.67
C ALA A 121 22.85 -15.17 27.22
N SER A 122 22.46 -15.26 28.50
CA SER A 122 21.98 -16.49 29.14
C SER A 122 20.57 -16.93 28.71
N TYR A 123 19.84 -16.10 27.97
CA TYR A 123 18.54 -16.47 27.38
C TYR A 123 18.66 -16.98 25.93
N PHE A 124 19.83 -16.88 25.32
CA PHE A 124 20.09 -17.51 24.02
C PHE A 124 20.51 -18.96 24.27
N PRO A 125 19.79 -19.96 23.70
CA PRO A 125 20.16 -21.36 23.84
C PRO A 125 21.58 -21.56 23.31
N THR A 126 22.50 -22.00 24.16
CA THR A 126 23.85 -22.38 23.71
C THR A 126 23.74 -23.56 22.77
N GLU A 127 24.37 -23.49 21.60
CA GLU A 127 24.20 -24.42 20.47
C GLU A 127 24.71 -25.86 20.71
N HIS A 128 24.97 -26.23 21.97
CA HIS A 128 25.52 -27.51 22.37
C HIS A 128 24.50 -28.65 22.55
N GLU A 129 23.20 -28.44 22.31
CA GLU A 129 22.17 -29.50 22.43
C GLU A 129 21.51 -29.97 21.12
N PHE A 130 21.97 -29.52 19.94
CA PHE A 130 21.40 -29.97 18.65
C PHE A 130 22.00 -31.27 18.08
N SER A 131 22.63 -32.11 18.92
CA SER A 131 22.95 -33.49 18.58
C SER A 131 21.93 -34.48 19.14
N THR A 132 20.65 -34.14 19.07
CA THR A 132 19.57 -35.12 19.19
C THR A 132 19.08 -35.47 17.79
N THR A 133 19.54 -36.63 17.33
CA THR A 133 18.85 -37.53 16.40
C THR A 133 17.72 -36.90 15.61
N TYR A 134 18.00 -36.54 14.35
CA TYR A 134 17.00 -36.27 13.33
C TYR A 134 16.13 -37.53 13.12
N HIS A 135 15.17 -37.76 14.00
CA HIS A 135 13.98 -38.51 13.66
C HIS A 135 13.14 -37.60 12.78
N ALA A 136 13.37 -37.71 11.48
CA ALA A 136 12.40 -37.27 10.48
C ALA A 136 11.03 -37.84 10.90
N PRO A 137 10.00 -37.01 11.10
CA PRO A 137 8.67 -37.52 11.41
C PRO A 137 8.23 -38.32 10.19
N GLN A 138 8.19 -39.64 10.35
CA GLN A 138 7.47 -40.50 9.43
C GLN A 138 6.05 -39.94 9.35
N ARG A 139 5.72 -39.46 8.16
CA ARG A 139 4.36 -39.18 7.72
C ARG A 139 3.55 -40.46 7.86
N THR A 140 2.97 -40.69 9.02
CA THR A 140 1.84 -41.60 9.15
C THR A 140 0.65 -40.89 8.54
N SER A 141 0.34 -41.29 7.30
CA SER A 141 -0.93 -41.03 6.64
C SER A 141 -2.06 -41.64 7.46
N SER A 142 -2.53 -40.91 8.48
CA SER A 142 -3.83 -41.14 9.08
C SER A 142 -4.63 -39.87 8.83
N GLY A 143 -5.51 -39.97 7.82
CA GLY A 143 -6.43 -38.91 7.45
C GLY A 143 -7.40 -38.66 8.59
N VAL A 144 -7.10 -37.66 9.41
CA VAL A 144 -8.10 -36.92 10.16
C VAL A 144 -7.96 -35.49 9.67
N ASN A 145 -8.92 -35.09 8.83
CA ASN A 145 -9.03 -33.74 8.33
C ASN A 145 -9.25 -32.80 9.52
N SER A 146 -8.17 -32.30 10.11
CA SER A 146 -8.20 -31.11 10.95
C SER A 146 -8.01 -29.93 9.99
N TYR A 147 -9.10 -29.52 9.36
CA TYR A 147 -9.33 -28.12 9.07
C TYR A 147 -9.38 -27.42 10.43
N GLU A 148 -8.20 -27.20 11.04
CA GLU A 148 -7.98 -26.06 11.91
C GLU A 148 -8.20 -24.85 11.00
N ALA A 149 -9.48 -24.51 10.85
CA ALA A 149 -9.89 -23.21 10.45
C ALA A 149 -9.07 -22.28 11.34
N TYR A 150 -8.24 -21.46 10.71
CA TYR A 150 -7.81 -20.19 11.27
C TYR A 150 -9.10 -19.45 11.59
N THR A 151 -9.75 -19.79 12.70
CA THR A 151 -10.83 -19.01 13.25
C THR A 151 -10.11 -17.70 13.57
N PRO A 152 -10.47 -16.61 12.87
CA PRO A 152 -9.94 -15.33 13.23
C PRO A 152 -10.26 -15.19 14.71
N THR A 153 -9.21 -15.09 15.54
CA THR A 153 -9.33 -14.71 16.93
C THR A 153 -9.89 -13.30 16.91
N HIS A 154 -11.20 -13.19 16.70
CA HIS A 154 -11.94 -11.98 16.88
C HIS A 154 -11.65 -11.58 18.33
N PRO A 155 -11.14 -10.36 18.57
CA PRO A 155 -10.94 -9.88 19.92
C PRO A 155 -12.30 -9.97 20.61
N LEU A 156 -12.46 -10.99 21.44
CA LEU A 156 -13.68 -11.25 22.19
C LEU A 156 -13.77 -10.15 23.23
N VAL A 157 -14.42 -9.06 22.84
CA VAL A 157 -14.87 -8.04 23.78
C VAL A 157 -15.82 -8.75 24.73
N ALA A 158 -15.35 -9.00 25.96
CA ALA A 158 -16.15 -9.69 26.95
C ALA A 158 -17.45 -8.90 27.17
N PRO A 159 -18.62 -9.57 27.18
CA PRO A 159 -19.90 -8.90 27.39
C PRO A 159 -19.86 -8.04 28.66
N LEU A 160 -20.25 -6.77 28.55
CA LEU A 160 -20.19 -5.83 29.66
C LEU A 160 -21.19 -6.26 30.74
N ASN A 161 -20.68 -6.81 31.85
CA ASN A 161 -21.51 -7.22 32.99
C ASN A 161 -21.94 -5.99 33.81
N LEU A 162 -23.14 -5.48 33.51
CA LEU A 162 -23.78 -4.36 34.21
C LEU A 162 -24.19 -4.67 35.66
N SER A 163 -24.06 -5.94 36.08
CA SER A 163 -24.30 -6.38 37.46
C SER A 163 -23.15 -6.06 38.42
N THR A 164 -22.01 -5.59 37.90
CA THR A 164 -20.85 -5.17 38.71
C THR A 164 -20.92 -3.70 39.10
N THR A 165 -20.20 -3.29 40.14
CA THR A 165 -20.10 -1.87 40.52
C THR A 165 -19.56 -1.05 39.33
N LEU A 166 -19.92 0.25 39.26
CA LEU A 166 -19.46 1.16 38.20
C LEU A 166 -17.93 1.14 38.01
N GLU A 167 -17.18 0.97 39.10
CA GLU A 167 -15.73 0.83 39.05
C GLU A 167 -15.28 -0.42 38.30
N GLY A 168 -15.98 -1.55 38.49
CA GLY A 168 -15.69 -2.81 37.79
C GLY A 168 -15.98 -2.74 36.30
N THR A 169 -17.07 -2.08 35.89
CA THR A 169 -17.38 -1.90 34.46
C THR A 169 -16.38 -0.98 33.76
N LEU A 170 -15.93 0.09 34.43
CA LEU A 170 -14.94 1.03 33.89
C LEU A 170 -13.55 0.37 33.78
N HIS A 171 -13.18 -0.43 34.78
CA HIS A 171 -11.96 -1.24 34.73
C HIS A 171 -12.00 -2.26 33.58
N GLY A 172 -13.10 -3.00 33.43
CA GLY A 172 -13.27 -3.94 32.30
C GLY A 172 -13.23 -3.27 30.93
N LEU A 173 -13.82 -2.07 30.81
CA LEU A 173 -13.74 -1.28 29.58
C LEU A 173 -12.29 -0.87 29.26
N ARG A 174 -11.53 -0.42 30.28
CA ARG A 174 -10.12 -0.06 30.11
C ARG A 174 -9.31 -1.24 29.59
N GLU A 175 -9.45 -2.41 30.21
CA GLU A 175 -8.73 -3.62 29.77
C GLU A 175 -9.13 -4.04 28.34
N SER A 176 -10.42 -3.90 28.00
CA SER A 176 -10.89 -4.16 26.63
C SER A 176 -10.31 -3.18 25.60
N VAL A 177 -10.23 -1.89 25.93
CA VAL A 177 -9.62 -0.87 25.05
C VAL A 177 -8.13 -1.12 24.88
N VAL A 178 -7.41 -1.47 25.96
CA VAL A 178 -5.99 -1.85 25.89
C VAL A 178 -5.80 -3.12 25.05
N GLY A 179 -6.65 -4.13 25.26
CA GLY A 179 -6.66 -5.35 24.45
C GLY A 179 -6.92 -5.06 22.97
N LEU A 180 -7.87 -4.17 22.66
CA LEU A 180 -8.17 -3.76 21.30
C LEU A 180 -7.01 -2.97 20.67
N ALA A 181 -6.39 -2.05 21.41
CA ALA A 181 -5.23 -1.29 20.93
C ALA A 181 -4.06 -2.22 20.58
N THR A 182 -3.74 -3.17 21.47
CA THR A 182 -2.69 -4.16 21.19
C THR A 182 -3.05 -5.09 20.03
N GLY A 183 -4.33 -5.44 19.88
CA GLY A 183 -4.84 -6.22 18.75
C GLY A 183 -4.72 -5.49 17.41
N VAL A 184 -5.02 -4.18 17.38
CA VAL A 184 -4.86 -3.33 16.19
C VAL A 184 -3.38 -3.20 15.83
N ASP A 185 -2.49 -2.95 16.80
CA ASP A 185 -1.05 -2.88 16.56
C ASP A 185 -0.49 -4.22 16.03
N ALA A 186 -0.93 -5.35 16.60
CA ALA A 186 -0.54 -6.67 16.15
C ALA A 186 -1.04 -6.97 14.73
N LEU A 187 -2.26 -6.56 14.39
CA LEU A 187 -2.82 -6.69 13.05
C LEU A 187 -2.02 -5.87 12.03
N GLY A 188 -1.67 -4.63 12.37
CA GLY A 188 -0.83 -3.76 11.54
C GLY A 188 0.51 -4.40 11.22
N ARG A 189 1.21 -4.94 12.22
CA ARG A 189 2.48 -5.66 12.02
C ARG A 189 2.32 -6.90 11.14
N ARG A 190 1.25 -7.68 11.33
CA ARG A 190 0.97 -8.86 10.49
C ARG A 190 0.74 -8.47 9.04
N GLN A 191 0.00 -7.39 8.79
CA GLN A 191 -0.26 -6.88 7.45
C GLN A 191 1.02 -6.38 6.77
N GLU A 192 1.88 -5.68 7.51
CA GLU A 192 3.19 -5.24 7.02
C GLU A 192 4.07 -6.44 6.60
N ILE A 193 4.17 -7.46 7.45
CA ILE A 193 4.92 -8.70 7.13
C ILE A 193 4.32 -9.41 5.91
N ALA A 194 2.98 -9.49 5.83
CA ALA A 194 2.31 -10.13 4.69
C ALA A 194 2.61 -9.41 3.37
N MET A 195 2.51 -8.07 3.35
CA MET A 195 2.86 -7.26 2.16
C MET A 195 4.34 -7.40 1.79
N SER A 196 5.23 -7.43 2.79
CA SER A 196 6.67 -7.63 2.55
C SER A 196 6.96 -8.99 1.91
N ASN A 197 6.36 -10.07 2.43
CA ASN A 197 6.51 -11.42 1.86
C ASN A 197 5.94 -11.52 0.44
N GLU A 198 4.82 -10.85 0.17
CA GLU A 198 4.24 -10.81 -1.18
C GLU A 198 5.17 -10.08 -2.16
N ALA A 199 5.77 -8.96 -1.72
CA ALA A 199 6.72 -8.20 -2.53
C ALA A 199 8.00 -9.01 -2.86
N THR A 200 8.55 -9.75 -1.90
CA THR A 200 9.71 -10.62 -2.16
C THR A 200 9.35 -11.75 -3.13
N ARG A 201 8.16 -12.35 -2.99
CA ARG A 201 7.70 -13.40 -3.90
C ARG A 201 7.51 -12.88 -5.33
N MET A 202 6.91 -11.70 -5.50
CA MET A 202 6.79 -11.07 -6.82
C MET A 202 8.16 -10.75 -7.43
N ALA A 203 9.15 -10.34 -6.62
CA ALA A 203 10.50 -10.09 -7.10
C ALA A 203 11.17 -11.36 -7.66
N GLU A 204 10.97 -12.50 -7.00
CA GLU A 204 11.44 -13.81 -7.48
C GLU A 204 10.74 -14.22 -8.78
N GLU A 205 9.42 -14.08 -8.86
CA GLU A 205 8.64 -14.38 -10.07
C GLU A 205 9.10 -13.52 -11.27
N VAL A 206 9.29 -12.21 -11.07
CA VAL A 206 9.80 -11.29 -12.10
C VAL A 206 11.25 -11.63 -12.49
N GLY A 207 12.08 -12.01 -11.52
CA GLY A 207 13.45 -12.48 -11.77
C GLY A 207 13.48 -13.73 -12.66
N SER A 208 12.66 -14.72 -12.34
CA SER A 208 12.50 -15.96 -13.11
C SER A 208 12.04 -15.68 -14.55
N LEU A 209 11.05 -14.79 -14.73
CA LEU A 209 10.59 -14.38 -16.06
C LEU A 209 11.69 -13.72 -16.90
N ARG A 210 12.53 -12.87 -16.28
CA ARG A 210 13.66 -12.23 -16.97
C ARG A 210 14.69 -13.25 -17.44
N LEU A 211 15.04 -14.23 -16.61
CA LEU A 211 15.96 -15.30 -16.98
C LEU A 211 15.40 -16.13 -18.14
N ASN A 212 14.11 -16.48 -18.09
CA ASN A 212 13.44 -17.21 -19.17
C ASN A 212 13.46 -16.43 -20.49
N LEU A 213 13.19 -15.11 -20.45
CA LEU A 213 13.25 -14.25 -21.63
C LEU A 213 14.67 -14.14 -22.20
N GLN A 214 15.68 -14.03 -21.32
CA GLN A 214 17.08 -14.04 -21.75
C GLN A 214 17.47 -15.37 -22.39
N GLY A 215 17.02 -16.50 -21.83
CA GLY A 215 17.21 -17.83 -22.41
C GLY A 215 16.58 -17.94 -23.81
N LEU A 216 15.33 -17.53 -23.96
CA LEU A 216 14.63 -17.49 -25.25
C LEU A 216 15.38 -16.62 -26.26
N ARG A 217 15.87 -15.45 -25.85
CA ARG A 217 16.66 -14.58 -26.73
C ARG A 217 17.95 -15.25 -27.21
N MET A 218 18.61 -16.02 -26.35
CA MET A 218 19.80 -16.77 -26.75
C MET A 218 19.44 -17.91 -27.70
N GLN A 219 18.34 -18.63 -27.45
CA GLN A 219 17.85 -19.67 -28.37
C GLN A 219 17.54 -19.10 -29.76
N VAL A 220 16.84 -17.96 -29.82
CA VAL A 220 16.54 -17.28 -31.09
C VAL A 220 17.83 -16.86 -31.82
N ARG A 221 18.84 -16.33 -31.11
CA ARG A 221 20.14 -16.00 -31.72
C ARG A 221 20.84 -17.21 -32.30
N VAL A 222 20.87 -18.32 -31.58
CA VAL A 222 21.48 -19.57 -32.05
C VAL A 222 20.77 -20.06 -33.30
N LEU A 223 19.43 -20.09 -33.28
CA LEU A 223 18.63 -20.51 -34.43
C LEU A 223 18.85 -19.61 -35.65
N TRP A 224 18.94 -18.29 -35.46
CA TRP A 224 19.22 -17.35 -36.55
C TRP A 224 20.62 -17.54 -37.14
N LEU A 225 21.63 -17.79 -36.30
CA LEU A 225 22.99 -18.09 -36.78
C LEU A 225 23.04 -19.41 -37.55
N MET A 226 22.34 -20.45 -37.07
CA MET A 226 22.20 -21.72 -37.79
C MET A 226 21.56 -21.53 -39.15
N LEU A 227 20.42 -20.82 -39.21
CA LEU A 227 19.70 -20.56 -40.46
C LEU A 227 20.53 -19.72 -41.45
N ARG A 228 21.34 -18.80 -40.93
CA ARG A 228 22.25 -17.99 -41.75
C ARG A 228 23.40 -18.82 -42.34
N GLN A 229 23.90 -19.80 -41.60
CA GLN A 229 24.97 -20.66 -42.08
C GLN A 229 24.47 -21.60 -43.17
N GLU A 230 23.27 -22.16 -43.00
CA GLU A 230 22.60 -22.97 -44.03
C GLU A 230 22.45 -22.21 -45.36
N LEU A 231 22.06 -20.93 -45.31
CA LEU A 231 21.92 -20.09 -46.50
C LEU A 231 23.27 -19.75 -47.19
N MET A 232 24.39 -19.88 -46.48
CA MET A 232 25.73 -19.62 -47.06
C MET A 232 26.35 -20.87 -47.67
N ASP A 233 25.85 -22.06 -47.32
CA ASP A 233 26.33 -23.33 -47.84
C ASP A 233 25.59 -23.76 -49.13
N GLU A 234 24.50 -23.08 -49.50
CA GLU A 234 23.81 -23.19 -50.82
C GLU A 234 24.43 -22.29 -51.90
#